data_AF-A0A9D5FLM0-F1
#
_entry.id   AF-A0A9D5FLM0-F1
#
_cell.length_a   1.000
_cell.length_b   1.000
_cell.length_c   1.000
_cell.angle_alpha   90.00
_cell.angle_beta   90.00
_cell.angle_gamma   90.00
#
_symmetry.space_group_name_H-M   'P 1'
#
loop_
_entity.id
_entity.type
_entity.pdbx_description
1 polymer ?
#
loop_
_entity_poly.entity_id
_entity_poly.type
_entity_poly.pdbx_seq_one_letter_code
_entity_poly.pdbx_strand_id
1 'polypeptide(L)'
;MRLNQSKVIPNVARVLIGIVTFLNLQAAATFLFNPADYAPAFELNGAPGVAMVRGVGLLFIMWNIPYLVALINPIRHFVSFVEAVIMQAIGVLGESTILWSLQGDHPQIHASVARFIIFDGAGLILLLAGLILVIRCKRSVQHDPI
;
A
#
# COMPACT_ATOMS: atom_id res chain seq x y z
N MET A 1 3.71 -22.63 26.23
CA MET A 1 4.39 -21.32 26.12
C MET A 1 3.38 -20.27 25.60
N ARG A 2 2.50 -19.75 26.48
CA ARG A 2 1.53 -18.67 26.16
C ARG A 2 2.28 -17.34 26.14
N LEU A 3 3.07 -17.08 25.09
CA LEU A 3 3.75 -15.79 24.93
C LEU A 3 2.71 -14.68 24.81
N ASN A 4 2.48 -13.91 25.86
CA ASN A 4 2.14 -12.48 25.87
C ASN A 4 1.36 -11.97 24.61
N GLN A 5 0.31 -12.71 24.20
CA GLN A 5 -0.31 -12.61 22.87
C GLN A 5 -0.87 -11.21 22.64
N SER A 6 -1.24 -10.51 23.72
CA SER A 6 -1.80 -9.16 23.73
C SER A 6 -0.82 -8.08 23.23
N LYS A 7 0.49 -8.30 23.28
CA LYS A 7 1.50 -7.32 22.85
C LYS A 7 2.27 -7.74 21.59
N VAL A 8 2.51 -9.03 21.39
CA VAL A 8 3.29 -9.53 20.25
C VAL A 8 2.52 -9.37 18.94
N ILE A 9 1.24 -9.77 18.90
CA ILE A 9 0.43 -9.69 17.68
C ILE A 9 0.30 -8.25 17.14
N PRO A 10 -0.04 -7.25 17.97
CA PRO A 10 -0.11 -5.86 17.50
C PRO A 10 1.23 -5.35 16.95
N ASN A 11 2.35 -5.75 17.55
CA ASN A 11 3.67 -5.33 17.09
C ASN A 11 4.03 -5.95 15.74
N VAL A 12 3.72 -7.23 15.52
CA VAL A 12 3.92 -7.86 14.20
C VAL A 12 3.05 -7.18 13.15
N ALA A 13 1.78 -6.91 13.43
CA ALA A 13 0.90 -6.19 12.51
C ALA A 13 1.45 -4.78 12.18
N ARG A 14 1.99 -4.06 13.17
CA ARG A 14 2.63 -2.76 12.97
C ARG A 14 3.88 -2.85 12.10
N VAL A 15 4.71 -3.88 12.25
CA VAL A 15 5.87 -4.10 11.37
C VAL A 15 5.42 -4.32 9.93
N LEU A 16 4.39 -5.15 9.71
CA LEU A 16 3.85 -5.41 8.38
C LEU A 16 3.29 -4.14 7.73
N ILE A 17 2.47 -3.37 8.46
CA ILE A 17 1.96 -2.07 8.00
C ILE A 17 3.13 -1.11 7.72
N GLY A 18 4.10 -1.05 8.63
CA GLY A 18 5.24 -0.14 8.53
C GLY A 18 6.13 -0.40 7.32
N ILE A 19 6.33 -1.67 6.93
CA ILE A 19 7.02 -2.03 5.68
C ILE A 19 6.28 -1.43 4.48
N VAL A 20 4.96 -1.64 4.40
CA VAL A 20 4.14 -1.15 3.29
C VAL A 20 4.13 0.38 3.24
N THR A 21 3.96 1.05 4.39
CA THR A 21 4.03 2.50 4.51
C THR A 21 5.38 3.04 4.06
N PHE A 22 6.48 2.44 4.53
CA PHE A 22 7.82 2.88 4.18
C PHE A 22 8.08 2.80 2.68
N LEU A 23 7.74 1.66 2.05
CA LEU A 23 7.94 1.47 0.62
C LEU A 23 7.11 2.46 -0.20
N ASN A 24 5.85 2.71 0.20
CA ASN A 24 5.01 3.69 -0.49
C ASN A 24 5.53 5.12 -0.34
N LEU A 25 5.94 5.52 0.87
CA LEU A 25 6.50 6.86 1.10
C LEU A 25 7.86 7.04 0.40
N GLN A 26 8.65 5.97 0.29
CA GLN A 26 9.86 5.97 -0.53
C GLN A 26 9.52 6.23 -2.00
N ALA A 27 8.57 5.48 -2.56
CA ALA A 27 8.11 5.68 -3.94
C ALA A 27 7.62 7.11 -4.17
N ALA A 28 6.81 7.64 -3.23
CA ALA A 28 6.35 9.02 -3.24
C ALA A 28 7.50 10.04 -3.30
N ALA A 29 8.52 9.85 -2.48
CA ALA A 29 9.69 10.72 -2.45
C ALA A 29 10.44 10.70 -3.79
N THR A 30 10.68 9.53 -4.36
CA THR A 30 11.30 9.42 -5.70
C THR A 30 10.49 10.10 -6.79
N PHE A 31 9.16 9.94 -6.81
CA PHE A 31 8.30 10.60 -7.79
C PHE A 31 8.21 12.12 -7.60
N LEU A 32 8.32 12.64 -6.37
CA LEU A 32 8.29 14.08 -6.13
C LEU A 32 9.61 14.77 -6.45
N PHE A 33 10.73 14.17 -6.04
CA PHE A 33 12.06 14.78 -6.12
C PHE A 33 12.80 14.44 -7.41
N ASN A 34 12.59 13.26 -7.99
CA ASN A 34 13.23 12.80 -9.23
C ASN A 34 12.22 12.43 -10.34
N PRO A 35 11.17 13.23 -10.61
CA PRO A 35 10.08 12.85 -11.51
C PRO A 35 10.50 12.58 -12.97
N ALA A 36 11.56 13.25 -13.45
CA ALA A 36 12.02 13.13 -14.82
C ALA A 36 12.52 11.72 -15.15
N ASP A 37 13.06 11.00 -14.16
CA ASP A 37 13.58 9.65 -14.33
C ASP A 37 12.46 8.61 -14.52
N TYR A 38 11.23 8.95 -14.07
CA TYR A 38 10.08 8.04 -14.11
C TYR A 38 9.04 8.42 -15.17
N ALA A 39 9.07 9.65 -15.72
CA ALA A 39 8.14 10.08 -16.76
C ALA A 39 8.19 9.19 -18.03
N PRO A 40 9.36 8.71 -18.51
CA PRO A 40 9.43 7.81 -19.67
C PRO A 40 8.70 6.49 -19.46
N ALA A 41 8.54 6.02 -18.21
CA ALA A 41 7.78 4.81 -17.91
C ALA A 41 6.27 4.94 -18.21
N PHE A 42 5.79 6.18 -18.37
CA PHE A 42 4.42 6.49 -18.79
C PHE A 42 4.37 7.03 -20.23
N GLU A 43 5.47 6.92 -20.99
CA GLU A 43 5.63 7.50 -22.32
C GLU A 43 5.44 9.03 -22.35
N LEU A 44 5.61 9.68 -21.21
CA LEU A 44 5.51 11.12 -21.05
C LEU A 44 6.89 11.77 -21.07
N ASN A 45 6.95 13.00 -21.58
CA ASN A 45 8.19 13.76 -21.70
C ASN A 45 7.98 15.24 -21.33
N GLY A 46 9.09 15.93 -21.08
CA GLY A 46 9.10 17.37 -20.81
C GLY A 46 8.33 17.78 -19.55
N ALA A 47 7.93 19.05 -19.52
CA ALA A 47 7.23 19.62 -18.36
C ALA A 47 5.91 18.91 -17.99
N PRO A 48 5.04 18.49 -18.95
CA PRO A 48 3.82 17.76 -18.61
C PRO A 48 4.08 16.41 -17.94
N GLY A 49 5.07 15.64 -18.41
CA GLY A 49 5.44 14.36 -17.80
C GLY A 49 5.97 14.52 -16.39
N VAL A 50 6.84 15.51 -16.17
CA VAL A 50 7.35 15.85 -14.84
C VAL A 50 6.23 16.23 -13.87
N ALA A 51 5.27 17.05 -14.32
CA ALA A 51 4.13 17.45 -13.51
C ALA A 51 3.21 16.27 -13.17
N MET A 52 2.94 15.39 -14.13
CA MET A 52 2.13 14.18 -13.95
C MET A 52 2.75 13.25 -12.92
N VAL A 53 4.04 12.93 -13.03
CA VAL A 53 4.73 12.04 -12.08
C VAL A 53 4.77 12.64 -10.67
N ARG A 54 4.98 13.96 -10.53
CA ARG A 54 4.85 14.62 -9.22
C ARG A 54 3.44 14.50 -8.65
N GLY A 55 2.42 14.59 -9.49
CA GLY A 55 1.02 14.34 -9.12
C GLY A 55 0.84 12.92 -8.58
N VAL A 56 1.40 11.91 -9.25
CA VAL A 56 1.42 10.52 -8.76
C VAL A 56 2.14 10.43 -7.41
N GLY A 57 3.30 11.06 -7.26
CA GLY A 57 4.00 11.10 -5.97
C GLY A 57 3.20 11.73 -4.84
N LEU A 58 2.45 12.81 -5.12
CA LEU A 58 1.52 13.41 -4.15
C LEU A 58 0.37 12.46 -3.80
N LEU A 59 -0.20 11.75 -4.78
CA LEU A 59 -1.24 10.75 -4.54
C LEU A 59 -0.74 9.64 -3.62
N PHE A 60 0.50 9.17 -3.77
CA PHE A 60 1.09 8.22 -2.83
C PHE A 60 1.12 8.77 -1.40
N ILE A 61 1.44 10.07 -1.20
CA ILE A 61 1.35 10.67 0.15
C ILE A 61 -0.09 10.66 0.67
N MET A 62 -1.05 11.10 -0.15
CA MET A 62 -2.47 11.18 0.23
C MET A 62 -3.04 9.81 0.60
N TRP A 63 -2.75 8.80 -0.20
CA TRP A 63 -3.19 7.43 0.03
C TRP A 63 -2.52 6.80 1.25
N ASN A 64 -1.40 7.33 1.75
CA ASN A 64 -0.75 6.76 2.93
C ASN A 64 -1.44 7.06 4.28
N ILE A 65 -2.43 7.96 4.32
CA ILE A 65 -3.08 8.36 5.58
C ILE A 65 -3.70 7.18 6.35
N PRO A 66 -4.47 6.25 5.74
CA PRO A 66 -5.01 5.11 6.46
C PRO A 66 -3.92 4.19 7.02
N TYR A 67 -2.80 3.99 6.30
CA TYR A 67 -1.66 3.21 6.79
C TYR A 67 -1.04 3.86 8.03
N LEU A 68 -0.80 5.17 8.00
CA LEU A 68 -0.20 5.90 9.12
C LEU A 68 -1.09 5.82 10.38
N VAL A 69 -2.40 5.98 10.23
CA VAL A 69 -3.35 5.87 11.34
C VAL A 69 -3.40 4.44 11.89
N ALA A 70 -3.45 3.44 11.01
CA ALA A 70 -3.40 2.02 11.41
C ALA A 70 -2.08 1.64 12.11
N LEU A 71 -0.95 2.21 11.67
CA LEU A 71 0.38 1.93 12.20
C LEU A 71 0.56 2.36 13.66
N ILE A 72 -0.12 3.43 14.09
CA ILE A 72 -0.08 3.92 15.49
C ILE A 72 -0.63 2.84 16.43
N ASN A 73 -1.82 2.33 16.14
CA ASN A 73 -2.44 1.24 16.89
C ASN A 73 -3.49 0.53 16.03
N PRO A 74 -3.18 -0.63 15.43
CA PRO A 74 -4.07 -1.27 14.45
C PRO A 74 -5.30 -1.93 15.08
N ILE A 75 -5.29 -2.18 16.41
CA ILE A 75 -6.48 -2.68 17.13
C ILE A 75 -7.48 -1.56 17.36
N ARG A 76 -6.99 -0.41 17.85
CA ARG A 76 -7.81 0.78 18.13
C ARG A 76 -8.31 1.42 16.83
N HIS A 77 -7.43 1.55 15.85
CA HIS A 77 -7.72 2.14 14.53
C HIS A 77 -8.03 1.06 13.48
N PHE A 78 -8.87 0.09 13.86
CA PHE A 78 -9.21 -1.04 13.01
C PHE A 78 -9.88 -0.63 11.70
N VAL A 79 -10.73 0.41 11.73
CA VAL A 79 -11.39 0.94 10.52
C VAL A 79 -10.35 1.45 9.54
N SER A 80 -9.39 2.26 9.96
CA SER A 80 -8.32 2.74 9.08
C SER A 80 -7.43 1.62 8.55
N PHE A 81 -7.27 0.52 9.31
CA PHE A 81 -6.57 -0.65 8.77
C PHE A 81 -7.39 -1.37 7.68
N VAL A 82 -8.71 -1.46 7.84
CA VAL A 82 -9.59 -1.99 6.79
C VAL A 82 -9.60 -1.07 5.56
N GLU A 83 -9.67 0.25 5.76
CA GLU A 83 -9.57 1.24 4.67
C GLU A 83 -8.26 1.09 3.89
N ALA A 84 -7.14 0.94 4.59
CA ALA A 84 -5.83 0.65 4.01
C ALA A 84 -5.84 -0.61 3.12
N VAL A 85 -6.42 -1.70 3.60
CA VAL A 85 -6.52 -2.96 2.82
C VAL A 85 -7.41 -2.78 1.58
N ILE A 86 -8.56 -2.13 1.73
CA ILE A 86 -9.50 -1.89 0.62
C ILE A 86 -8.85 -1.00 -0.44
N MET A 87 -8.21 0.08 -0.02
CA MET A 87 -7.54 1.01 -0.92
C MET A 87 -6.42 0.32 -1.69
N GLN A 88 -5.59 -0.51 -1.03
CA GLN A 88 -4.55 -1.29 -1.70
C GLN A 88 -5.15 -2.32 -2.69
N ALA A 89 -6.27 -2.94 -2.34
CA ALA A 89 -6.97 -3.87 -3.24
C ALA A 89 -7.51 -3.15 -4.48
N ILE A 90 -8.04 -1.92 -4.32
CA ILE A 90 -8.46 -1.08 -5.44
C ILE A 90 -7.28 -0.77 -6.37
N GLY A 91 -6.09 -0.48 -5.82
CA GLY A 91 -4.85 -0.27 -6.60
C GLY A 91 -4.54 -1.47 -7.51
N VAL A 92 -4.38 -2.65 -6.92
CA VAL A 92 -4.08 -3.90 -7.67
C VAL A 92 -5.14 -4.20 -8.74
N LEU A 93 -6.42 -4.11 -8.40
CA LEU A 93 -7.51 -4.40 -9.32
C LEU A 93 -7.58 -3.37 -10.44
N GLY A 94 -7.46 -2.08 -10.10
CA GLY A 94 -7.43 -0.97 -11.03
C GLY A 94 -6.30 -1.11 -12.05
N GLU A 95 -5.08 -1.34 -11.58
CA GLU A 95 -3.91 -1.52 -12.44
C GLU A 95 -4.01 -2.76 -13.31
N SER A 96 -4.52 -3.87 -12.78
CA SER A 96 -4.80 -5.08 -13.56
C SER A 96 -5.82 -4.82 -14.66
N THR A 97 -6.87 -4.05 -14.39
CA THR A 97 -7.85 -3.65 -15.42
C THR A 97 -7.27 -2.69 -16.46
N ILE A 98 -6.38 -1.78 -16.06
CA ILE A 98 -5.66 -0.90 -16.99
C ILE A 98 -4.78 -1.74 -17.92
N LEU A 99 -3.98 -2.66 -17.38
CA LEU A 99 -3.10 -3.51 -18.18
C LEU A 99 -3.86 -4.39 -19.16
N TRP A 100 -5.02 -4.92 -18.73
CA TRP A 100 -5.87 -5.76 -19.56
C TRP A 100 -6.59 -4.99 -20.67
N SER A 101 -6.95 -3.73 -20.43
CA SER A 101 -7.69 -2.89 -21.39
C SER A 101 -6.80 -2.04 -22.29
N LEU A 102 -5.48 -2.03 -22.06
CA LEU A 102 -4.53 -1.25 -22.86
C LEU A 102 -4.47 -1.78 -24.29
N GLN A 103 -4.76 -0.92 -25.27
CA GLN A 103 -4.71 -1.21 -26.69
C GLN A 103 -3.43 -0.63 -27.31
N GLY A 104 -2.90 -1.26 -28.35
CA GLY A 104 -1.68 -0.83 -29.02
C GLY A 104 -0.41 -1.42 -28.42
N ASP A 105 0.75 -0.98 -28.92
CA ASP A 105 2.07 -1.45 -28.47
C ASP A 105 2.74 -0.38 -27.60
N HIS A 106 2.62 -0.56 -26.28
CA HIS A 106 3.12 0.38 -25.26
C HIS A 106 4.04 -0.35 -24.26
N PRO A 107 5.22 -0.84 -24.70
CA PRO A 107 6.06 -1.73 -23.89
C PRO A 107 6.51 -1.08 -22.58
N GLN A 108 6.69 0.24 -22.56
CA GLN A 108 7.08 0.98 -21.35
C GLN A 108 5.94 1.06 -20.35
N ILE A 109 4.71 1.36 -20.82
CA ILE A 109 3.52 1.41 -19.97
C ILE A 109 3.22 0.01 -19.41
N HIS A 110 3.28 -1.04 -20.23
CA HIS A 110 3.11 -2.42 -19.77
C HIS A 110 4.08 -2.77 -18.63
N ALA A 111 5.37 -2.49 -18.82
CA ALA A 111 6.37 -2.75 -17.79
C ALA A 111 6.15 -1.90 -16.52
N SER A 112 5.69 -0.66 -16.67
CA SER A 112 5.39 0.25 -15.57
C SER A 112 4.20 -0.25 -14.73
N VAL A 113 3.07 -0.50 -15.38
CA VAL A 113 1.85 -1.00 -14.72
C VAL A 113 2.11 -2.36 -14.07
N ALA A 114 2.88 -3.26 -14.72
CA ALA A 114 3.25 -4.54 -14.11
C ALA A 114 4.07 -4.37 -12.82
N ARG A 115 4.98 -3.39 -12.75
CA ARG A 115 5.73 -3.08 -11.52
C ARG A 115 4.80 -2.59 -10.42
N PHE A 116 3.83 -1.74 -10.75
CA PHE A 116 2.84 -1.29 -9.78
C PHE A 116 1.98 -2.45 -9.26
N ILE A 117 1.48 -3.33 -10.15
CA ILE A 117 0.70 -4.52 -9.73
C ILE A 117 1.49 -5.39 -8.76
N ILE A 118 2.77 -5.64 -9.03
CA ILE A 118 3.64 -6.43 -8.16
C ILE A 118 3.87 -5.73 -6.83
N PHE A 119 4.18 -4.43 -6.86
CA PHE A 119 4.41 -3.61 -5.68
C PHE A 119 3.16 -3.57 -4.79
N ASP A 120 2.01 -3.28 -5.38
CA ASP A 120 0.75 -3.16 -4.69
C ASP A 120 0.21 -4.51 -4.22
N GLY A 121 0.41 -5.56 -5.01
CA GLY A 121 0.04 -6.93 -4.66
C GLY A 121 0.84 -7.45 -3.48
N ALA A 122 2.15 -7.20 -3.46
CA ALA A 122 3.00 -7.53 -2.31
C ALA A 122 2.56 -6.77 -1.05
N GLY A 123 2.25 -5.47 -1.18
CA GLY A 123 1.70 -4.66 -0.11
C GLY A 123 0.38 -5.23 0.43
N LEU A 124 -0.54 -5.59 -0.45
CA LEU A 124 -1.84 -6.18 -0.09
C LEU A 124 -1.68 -7.48 0.71
N ILE A 125 -0.78 -8.37 0.29
CA ILE A 125 -0.50 -9.62 1.00
C ILE A 125 -0.03 -9.34 2.44
N LEU A 126 0.90 -8.40 2.63
CA LEU A 126 1.39 -8.02 3.96
C LEU A 126 0.29 -7.41 4.83
N LEU A 127 -0.54 -6.54 4.27
CA LEU A 127 -1.65 -5.92 4.98
C LEU A 127 -2.71 -6.94 5.38
N LEU A 128 -3.08 -7.87 4.48
CA LEU A 128 -4.02 -8.96 4.78
C LEU A 128 -3.49 -9.87 5.89
N ALA A 129 -2.19 -10.21 5.86
CA ALA A 129 -1.56 -10.98 6.93
C ALA A 129 -1.66 -10.24 8.27
N GLY A 130 -1.36 -8.93 8.29
CA GLY A 130 -1.52 -8.10 9.49
C GLY A 130 -2.97 -8.00 9.97
N LEU A 131 -3.93 -7.88 9.05
CA LEU A 131 -5.35 -7.78 9.37
C LEU A 131 -5.87 -9.08 9.98
N ILE A 132 -5.50 -10.23 9.41
CA ILE A 132 -5.84 -11.57 9.95
C ILE A 132 -5.30 -11.71 11.38
N LEU A 133 -4.06 -11.28 11.63
CA LEU A 133 -3.46 -11.29 12.97
C LEU A 133 -4.27 -10.43 13.95
N VAL A 134 -4.62 -9.21 13.57
CA VAL A 134 -5.43 -8.30 14.41
C VAL A 134 -6.82 -8.85 14.69
N ILE A 135 -7.49 -9.43 13.69
CA ILE A 135 -8.81 -10.07 13.87
C ILE A 135 -8.73 -11.24 14.87
N ARG A 136 -7.70 -12.09 14.76
CA ARG A 136 -7.48 -13.20 15.70
C ARG A 136 -7.27 -12.70 17.13
N CYS A 137 -6.49 -11.62 17.30
CA CYS A 137 -6.27 -11.00 18.61
C CYS A 137 -7.55 -10.39 19.22
N LYS A 138 -8.38 -9.74 18.41
CA LYS A 138 -9.65 -9.17 18.89
C LYS A 138 -10.62 -10.27 19.35
N ARG A 139 -10.68 -11.39 18.62
CA ARG A 139 -11.52 -12.55 18.99
C ARG A 139 -11.06 -13.22 20.28
N SER A 140 -9.75 -13.38 20.50
CA SER A 140 -9.25 -14.00 21.73
C SER A 140 -9.56 -13.17 22.98
N VAL A 141 -9.54 -11.84 22.88
CA VAL A 141 -9.87 -10.95 24.00
C VAL A 141 -11.36 -10.99 24.34
N GLN A 142 -12.23 -11.26 23.37
CA GLN A 142 -13.69 -11.28 23.57
C GLN A 142 -14.22 -12.61 24.12
N HIS A 143 -13.45 -13.71 24.02
CA HIS A 143 -13.81 -15.04 24.50
C HIS A 143 -13.30 -15.39 25.91
N ASP A 144 -12.53 -14.50 26.55
CA ASP A 144 -12.17 -14.59 27.98
C ASP A 144 -12.98 -13.53 28.77
N PRO A 145 -14.30 -13.73 29.02
CA PRO A 145 -14.99 -12.94 30.03
C PRO A 145 -14.49 -13.36 31.41
N ILE A 146 -13.96 -12.39 32.16
CA ILE A 146 -13.62 -12.51 33.59
C ILE A 146 -14.88 -12.88 34.37
#